data_AF-A0A4Q0MAC2-F1
#
_entry.id   AF-A0A4Q0MAC2-F1
#
_cell.length_a   1.000
_cell.length_b   1.000
_cell.length_c   1.000
_cell.angle_alpha   90.00
_cell.angle_beta   90.00
_cell.angle_gamma   90.00
#
_symmetry.space_group_name_H-M   'P 1'
#
loop_
_entity.id
_entity.type
_entity.pdbx_description
1 polymer ?
#
loop_
_entity_poly.entity_id
_entity_poly.type
_entity_poly.pdbx_seq_one_letter_code
_entity_poly.pdbx_strand_id
1 'polypeptide(L)'
;MRTENLMIVQRELDLLKKHLNDSVLSDYNKKKLLEELKSAVVIKPDDLPSDVVCIDSKVEIEEIHSGQKFTFQIVLPAEANMKLGKVSVFAPIGIALLGYRTGSEVQWEMPNGLKTFKILQVTQLKDEFKMALD
;
A
#
# COMPACT_ATOMS: atom_id res chain seq x y z
N MET A 1 -16.36 -8.32 -11.27
CA MET A 1 -14.92 -8.13 -10.96
C MET A 1 -14.62 -8.98 -9.74
N ARG A 2 -13.61 -9.85 -9.78
CA ARG A 2 -13.13 -10.50 -8.57
C ARG A 2 -12.46 -9.43 -7.72
N THR A 3 -12.99 -9.16 -6.54
CA THR A 3 -12.27 -8.39 -5.53
C THR A 3 -11.17 -9.31 -5.03
N GLU A 4 -9.92 -9.07 -5.45
CA GLU A 4 -8.79 -9.75 -4.85
C GLU A 4 -8.70 -9.29 -3.39
N ASN A 5 -8.71 -10.23 -2.45
CA ASN A 5 -8.61 -9.91 -1.03
C ASN A 5 -7.24 -9.28 -0.74
N LEU A 6 -7.19 -8.25 0.10
CA LEU A 6 -5.93 -7.71 0.59
C LEU A 6 -5.10 -8.81 1.25
N MET A 7 -3.83 -8.92 0.89
CA MET A 7 -2.87 -9.79 1.57
C MET A 7 -1.98 -8.92 2.45
N ILE A 8 -2.00 -9.12 3.76
CA ILE A 8 -1.34 -8.21 4.69
C ILE A 8 -0.69 -8.96 5.84
N VAL A 9 0.40 -8.44 6.38
CA VAL A 9 1.00 -9.00 7.61
C VAL A 9 0.33 -8.40 8.85
N GLN A 10 0.33 -9.14 9.96
CA GLN A 10 -0.37 -8.72 11.19
C GLN A 10 0.00 -7.30 11.68
N ARG A 11 1.29 -6.95 11.66
CA ARG A 11 1.76 -5.61 12.07
C ARG A 11 1.13 -4.47 11.25
N GLU A 12 0.93 -4.70 9.96
CA GLU A 12 0.40 -3.70 9.03
C GLU A 12 -1.12 -3.58 9.16
N LEU A 13 -1.81 -4.70 9.39
CA LEU A 13 -3.22 -4.71 9.77
C LEU A 13 -3.47 -3.87 11.02
N ASP A 14 -2.64 -4.03 12.05
CA ASP A 14 -2.78 -3.29 13.30
C ASP A 14 -2.49 -1.79 13.10
N LEU A 15 -1.51 -1.44 12.27
CA LEU A 15 -1.24 -0.04 11.89
C LEU A 15 -2.42 0.60 11.15
N LEU A 16 -3.02 -0.09 10.18
CA LEU A 16 -4.18 0.41 9.45
C LEU A 16 -5.41 0.57 10.34
N LYS A 17 -5.68 -0.38 11.24
CA LYS A 17 -6.77 -0.29 12.22
C LYS A 17 -6.59 0.89 13.16
N LYS A 18 -5.37 1.10 13.67
CA LYS A 18 -5.05 2.26 14.50
C LYS A 18 -5.25 3.56 13.72
N HIS A 19 -4.71 3.64 12.50
CA HIS A 19 -4.85 4.81 11.67
C HIS A 19 -6.31 5.14 11.36
N LEU A 20 -7.13 4.14 11.05
CA LEU A 20 -8.57 4.31 10.82
C LEU A 20 -9.28 5.01 12.00
N ASN A 21 -8.89 4.68 13.24
CA ASN A 21 -9.48 5.26 14.44
C ASN A 21 -8.96 6.68 14.73
N ASP A 22 -7.68 6.94 14.48
CA ASP A 22 -6.99 8.16 14.91
C ASP A 22 -6.93 9.27 13.83
N SER A 23 -7.28 8.96 12.58
CA SER A 23 -7.04 9.83 11.42
C SER A 23 -8.28 10.58 10.90
N VAL A 24 -8.00 11.70 10.23
CA VAL A 24 -8.97 12.43 9.41
C VAL A 24 -8.96 11.84 7.99
N LEU A 25 -9.51 10.63 7.85
CA LEU A 25 -9.92 10.09 6.55
C LEU A 25 -11.32 10.59 6.20
N SER A 26 -11.59 10.75 4.90
CA SER A 26 -12.97 10.98 4.42
C SER A 26 -13.86 9.78 4.73
N ASP A 27 -15.18 10.02 4.82
CA ASP A 27 -16.14 8.94 5.07
C ASP A 27 -16.09 7.86 3.99
N TYR A 28 -15.81 8.25 2.74
CA TYR A 28 -15.58 7.32 1.64
C TYR A 28 -14.38 6.41 1.91
N ASN A 29 -13.21 6.99 2.20
CA ASN A 29 -12.00 6.20 2.45
C ASN A 29 -12.09 5.36 3.73
N LYS A 30 -12.75 5.87 4.78
CA LYS A 30 -13.01 5.10 6.02
C LYS A 30 -13.85 3.86 5.74
N LYS A 31 -14.98 4.03 5.04
CA LYS A 31 -15.86 2.92 4.70
C LYS A 31 -15.15 1.92 3.80
N LYS A 32 -14.44 2.40 2.78
CA LYS A 32 -13.68 1.54 1.88
C LYS A 32 -12.63 0.73 2.63
N LEU A 33 -11.78 1.38 3.42
CA LEU A 33 -10.75 0.69 4.20
C LEU A 33 -11.35 -0.35 5.15
N LEU A 34 -12.47 -0.03 5.81
CA LEU A 34 -13.19 -0.99 6.65
C LEU A 34 -13.62 -2.25 5.89
N GLU A 35 -14.18 -2.11 4.68
CA GLU A 35 -14.60 -3.27 3.88
C GLU A 35 -13.41 -4.11 3.40
N GLU A 36 -12.33 -3.46 2.97
CA GLU A 36 -11.10 -4.15 2.55
C GLU A 36 -10.49 -4.93 3.74
N LEU A 37 -10.41 -4.31 4.92
CA LEU A 37 -9.87 -4.95 6.12
C LEU A 37 -10.74 -6.11 6.66
N LYS A 38 -12.05 -6.13 6.39
CA LYS A 38 -12.93 -7.26 6.78
C LYS A 38 -12.63 -8.53 6.00
N SER A 39 -12.18 -8.41 4.76
CA SER A 39 -11.90 -9.53 3.85
C SER A 39 -10.40 -9.81 3.68
N ALA A 40 -9.54 -9.02 4.32
CA ALA A 40 -8.10 -9.17 4.27
C ALA A 40 -7.64 -10.54 4.78
N VAL A 41 -6.72 -11.14 4.04
CA VAL A 41 -6.02 -12.38 4.39
C VAL A 41 -4.74 -12.01 5.12
N VAL A 42 -4.63 -12.41 6.39
CA VAL A 42 -3.41 -12.21 7.16
C VAL A 42 -2.40 -13.31 6.81
N ILE A 43 -1.24 -12.90 6.30
CA ILE A 43 -0.15 -13.79 5.89
C ILE A 43 1.05 -13.57 6.82
N LYS A 44 1.83 -14.63 7.08
CA LYS A 44 3.09 -14.48 7.82
C LYS A 44 4.08 -13.67 6.97
N PRO A 45 4.98 -12.89 7.59
CA PRO A 45 5.95 -12.09 6.84
C PRO A 45 6.77 -12.88 5.81
N ASP A 46 7.23 -14.08 6.17
CA ASP A 46 8.04 -14.93 5.28
C ASP A 46 7.23 -15.59 4.16
N ASP A 47 5.90 -15.64 4.28
CA ASP A 47 4.99 -16.23 3.30
C ASP A 47 4.33 -15.15 2.41
N LEU A 48 4.62 -13.86 2.64
CA LEU A 48 4.01 -12.77 1.89
C LEU A 48 4.54 -12.78 0.45
N PRO A 49 3.67 -12.86 -0.58
CA PRO A 49 4.13 -12.84 -1.97
C PRO A 49 4.93 -11.58 -2.29
N SER A 50 6.02 -11.74 -3.05
CA SER A 50 6.95 -10.65 -3.37
C SER A 50 6.32 -9.53 -4.19
N ASP A 51 5.17 -9.79 -4.81
CA ASP A 51 4.44 -8.84 -5.64
C ASP A 51 3.32 -8.09 -4.90
N VAL A 52 3.16 -8.32 -3.60
CA VAL A 52 2.23 -7.61 -2.70
C VAL A 52 2.93 -6.40 -2.08
N VAL A 53 2.27 -5.23 -2.11
CA VAL A 53 2.77 -4.01 -1.47
C VAL A 53 2.71 -4.16 0.05
N CYS A 54 3.86 -4.05 0.69
CA CYS A 54 3.99 -3.96 2.15
C CYS A 54 4.91 -2.80 2.53
N ILE A 55 5.12 -2.57 3.83
CA ILE A 55 6.09 -1.56 4.27
C ILE A 55 7.49 -1.99 3.82
N ASP A 56 8.24 -1.02 3.30
CA ASP A 56 9.54 -1.11 2.63
C ASP A 56 9.50 -1.55 1.16
N SER A 57 8.31 -1.80 0.61
CA SER A 57 8.16 -2.04 -0.84
C SER A 57 8.44 -0.78 -1.65
N LYS A 58 9.20 -0.93 -2.73
CA LYS A 58 9.23 0.03 -3.84
C LYS A 58 8.12 -0.33 -4.82
N VAL A 59 7.32 0.65 -5.22
CA VAL A 59 6.12 0.44 -6.04
C VAL A 59 6.16 1.39 -7.24
N GLU A 60 5.83 0.87 -8.41
CA GLU A 60 5.49 1.66 -9.60
C GLU A 60 3.98 1.57 -9.84
N ILE A 61 3.34 2.73 -10.01
CA ILE A 61 1.91 2.85 -10.28
C ILE A 61 1.65 3.74 -11.49
N GLU A 62 0.49 3.56 -12.10
CA GLU A 62 -0.06 4.45 -13.13
C GLU A 62 -1.41 4.98 -12.67
N GLU A 63 -1.62 6.30 -12.77
CA GLU A 63 -2.96 6.88 -12.63
C GLU A 63 -3.70 6.74 -13.96
N ILE A 64 -4.76 5.94 -13.97
CA ILE A 64 -5.40 5.43 -15.20
C ILE A 64 -5.92 6.55 -16.11
N HIS A 65 -6.43 7.65 -15.55
CA HIS A 65 -7.04 8.70 -16.37
C HIS A 65 -6.02 9.59 -17.09
N SER A 66 -4.91 9.94 -16.43
CA SER A 66 -3.86 10.79 -16.99
C SER A 66 -2.70 10.02 -17.61
N GLY A 67 -2.58 8.72 -17.34
CA GLY A 67 -1.44 7.89 -17.76
C GLY A 67 -0.13 8.24 -17.05
N GLN A 68 -0.17 9.10 -16.03
CA GLN A 68 1.03 9.47 -15.28
C GLN A 68 1.53 8.31 -14.43
N LYS A 69 2.84 8.08 -14.48
CA LYS A 69 3.51 7.04 -13.72
C LYS A 69 4.26 7.63 -12.54
N PHE A 70 4.20 6.93 -11.41
CA PHE A 70 4.87 7.31 -10.18
C PHE A 70 5.64 6.12 -9.63
N THR A 71 6.85 6.36 -9.15
CA THR A 71 7.66 5.36 -8.45
C THR A 71 8.09 5.90 -7.09
N PHE A 72 7.80 5.15 -6.03
CA PHE A 72 8.16 5.54 -4.67
C PHE A 72 8.26 4.31 -3.76
N GLN A 73 8.84 4.51 -2.58
CA GLN A 73 8.91 3.50 -1.53
C GLN A 73 7.84 3.79 -0.47
N ILE A 74 7.09 2.77 -0.05
CA ILE A 74 6.22 2.84 1.12
C ILE A 74 7.06 2.64 2.37
N VAL A 75 7.02 3.59 3.30
CA VAL A 75 7.81 3.57 4.54
C VAL A 75 6.97 3.94 5.76
N LEU A 76 7.52 3.75 6.96
CA LEU A 76 6.89 4.24 8.18
C LEU A 76 6.87 5.79 8.22
N PRO A 77 5.96 6.40 8.98
CA PRO A 77 5.83 7.87 9.04
C PRO A 77 7.13 8.59 9.42
N ALA A 78 7.93 8.01 10.31
CA ALA A 78 9.21 8.59 10.76
C ALA A 78 10.28 8.63 9.66
N GLU A 79 10.14 7.83 8.61
CA GLU A 79 11.10 7.70 7.51
C GLU A 79 10.64 8.42 6.23
N ALA A 80 9.42 8.96 6.24
CA ALA A 80 8.82 9.60 5.09
C ALA A 80 9.64 10.84 4.66
N ASN A 81 10.03 10.87 3.40
CA ASN A 81 10.81 11.94 2.81
C ASN A 81 10.53 11.99 1.31
N MET A 82 9.66 12.91 0.90
CA MET A 82 9.26 13.03 -0.51
C MET A 82 10.43 13.35 -1.44
N LYS A 83 11.45 14.07 -0.97
CA LYS A 83 12.66 14.36 -1.79
C LYS A 83 13.46 13.11 -2.13
N LEU A 84 13.31 12.05 -1.33
CA LEU A 84 13.94 10.75 -1.55
C LEU A 84 12.96 9.72 -2.14
N GLY A 85 11.77 10.14 -2.57
CA GLY A 85 10.74 9.22 -3.06
C GLY A 85 10.20 8.27 -1.98
N LYS A 86 10.28 8.65 -0.70
CA LYS A 86 9.76 7.87 0.43
C LYS A 86 8.41 8.42 0.87
N VAL A 87 7.37 7.61 0.75
CA VAL A 87 5.98 7.96 1.06
C VAL A 87 5.54 7.20 2.31
N SER A 88 4.96 7.93 3.27
CA SER A 88 4.39 7.33 4.47
C SER A 88 3.27 6.34 4.12
N VAL A 89 3.26 5.19 4.79
CA VAL A 89 2.14 4.23 4.76
C VAL A 89 0.81 4.87 5.17
N PHE A 90 0.83 5.98 5.93
CA PHE A 90 -0.35 6.74 6.35
C PHE A 90 -0.74 7.89 5.40
N ALA A 91 -0.01 8.10 4.31
CA ALA A 91 -0.49 8.99 3.25
C ALA A 91 -1.68 8.35 2.52
N PRO A 92 -2.59 9.13 1.90
CA PRO A 92 -3.74 8.58 1.16
C PRO A 92 -3.34 7.51 0.14
N ILE A 93 -2.26 7.73 -0.61
CA ILE A 93 -1.76 6.75 -1.57
C ILE A 93 -1.10 5.54 -0.91
N GLY A 94 -0.51 5.69 0.28
CA GLY A 94 0.08 4.57 1.03
C GLY A 94 -1.00 3.59 1.52
N ILE A 95 -2.08 4.12 2.10
CA ILE A 95 -3.25 3.35 2.52
C ILE A 95 -3.93 2.69 1.32
N ALA A 96 -4.02 3.42 0.21
CA ALA A 96 -4.66 2.94 -1.01
C ALA A 96 -3.97 1.72 -1.65
N LEU A 97 -2.69 1.52 -1.39
CA LEU A 97 -1.87 0.50 -2.04
C LEU A 97 -1.50 -0.66 -1.11
N LEU A 98 -1.44 -0.45 0.20
CA LEU A 98 -0.98 -1.48 1.14
C LEU A 98 -1.83 -2.76 1.05
N GLY A 99 -1.17 -3.90 0.87
CA GLY A 99 -1.77 -5.22 0.76
C GLY A 99 -2.37 -5.56 -0.61
N TYR A 100 -2.41 -4.62 -1.55
CA TYR A 100 -2.69 -4.91 -2.96
C TYR A 100 -1.42 -5.40 -3.66
N ARG A 101 -1.56 -5.98 -4.85
CA ARG A 101 -0.46 -6.60 -5.59
C ARG A 101 -0.28 -6.05 -6.99
N THR A 102 0.80 -6.45 -7.64
CA THR A 102 1.05 -6.14 -9.05
C THR A 102 -0.15 -6.55 -9.92
N GLY A 103 -0.58 -5.64 -10.79
CA GLY A 103 -1.76 -5.80 -11.63
C GLY A 103 -3.08 -5.37 -11.00
N SER A 104 -3.13 -5.11 -9.68
CA SER A 104 -4.34 -4.58 -9.03
C SER A 104 -4.66 -3.17 -9.53
N GLU A 105 -5.95 -2.91 -9.74
CA GLU A 105 -6.50 -1.57 -9.96
C GLU A 105 -7.30 -1.16 -8.73
N VAL A 106 -6.99 0.01 -8.18
CA VAL A 106 -7.56 0.51 -6.93
C VAL A 106 -8.10 1.92 -7.13
N GLN A 107 -9.29 2.17 -6.61
CA GLN A 107 -9.94 3.48 -6.68
C GLN A 107 -10.08 4.06 -5.28
N TRP A 108 -9.47 5.20 -5.03
CA TRP A 108 -9.43 5.84 -3.72
C TRP A 108 -9.58 7.35 -3.85
N GLU A 109 -10.10 7.99 -2.80
CA GLU A 109 -10.20 9.45 -2.77
C GLU A 109 -8.85 10.06 -2.38
N MET A 110 -8.33 10.92 -3.25
CA MET A 110 -7.13 11.73 -3.06
C MET A 110 -7.55 13.18 -2.74
N PRO A 111 -6.62 14.06 -2.30
CA PRO A 111 -6.96 15.46 -2.02
C PRO A 111 -7.61 16.20 -3.20
N ASN A 112 -7.37 15.75 -4.44
CA ASN A 112 -7.94 16.29 -5.67
C ASN A 112 -9.12 15.46 -6.23
N GLY A 113 -9.75 14.64 -5.40
CA GLY A 113 -10.91 13.82 -5.76
C GLY A 113 -10.58 12.34 -5.99
N LEU A 114 -11.57 11.62 -6.51
CA LEU A 114 -11.47 10.18 -6.75
C LEU A 114 -10.46 9.89 -7.87
N LYS A 115 -9.55 8.96 -7.61
CA LYS A 115 -8.50 8.53 -8.54
C LYS A 115 -8.43 7.02 -8.62
N THR A 116 -8.12 6.52 -9.82
CA THR A 116 -7.90 5.09 -10.07
C THR A 116 -6.44 4.87 -10.41
N PHE A 117 -5.78 3.98 -9.68
CA PHE A 117 -4.39 3.63 -9.88
C PHE A 117 -4.26 2.16 -10.23
N LYS A 118 -3.34 1.84 -11.12
CA LYS A 118 -2.90 0.47 -11.39
C LYS A 118 -1.51 0.27 -10.83
N ILE A 119 -1.31 -0.82 -10.10
CA ILE A 119 0.01 -1.23 -9.64
C ILE A 119 0.72 -1.92 -10.81
N LEU A 120 1.75 -1.27 -11.33
CA LEU A 120 2.54 -1.81 -12.44
C LEU A 120 3.61 -2.78 -11.96
N GLN A 121 4.24 -2.48 -10.83
CA GLN A 121 5.31 -3.30 -10.28
C GLN A 121 5.44 -3.10 -8.76
N VAL A 122 5.77 -4.18 -8.06
CA VAL A 122 6.19 -4.17 -6.66
C VAL A 122 7.57 -4.80 -6.57
N THR A 123 8.45 -4.22 -5.74
CA THR A 123 9.77 -4.75 -5.44
C THR A 123 10.01 -4.70 -3.93
N GLN A 124 10.24 -5.85 -3.32
CA GLN A 124 10.62 -5.96 -1.92
C GLN A 124 12.09 -5.56 -1.77
N LEU A 125 12.38 -4.61 -0.89
CA LEU A 125 13.77 -4.17 -0.64
C LEU A 125 14.48 -5.00 0.44
N LYS A 126 13.82 -6.04 0.97
CA LYS A 126 14.30 -6.83 2.11
C LYS A 126 15.26 -7.98 1.77
N ASP A 127 15.51 -8.27 0.49
CA ASP A 127 16.42 -9.37 0.12
C ASP A 127 17.91 -9.01 0.19
N GLU A 128 18.29 -7.73 0.26
CA GLU A 128 19.70 -7.34 0.27
C GLU A 128 20.44 -7.70 1.58
N PHE A 129 19.73 -7.84 2.71
CA PHE A 129 20.36 -8.18 3.99
C PHE A 129 20.52 -9.68 4.23
N LYS A 130 19.81 -10.54 3.49
CA LYS A 130 19.90 -11.99 3.66
C LYS A 130 21.09 -12.58 2.89
N MET A 131 21.45 -12.00 1.74
CA MET A 131 22.60 -12.43 0.93
C MET A 131 23.96 -11.95 1.44
N ALA A 132 24.01 -11.00 2.36
CA ALA A 132 25.27 -10.49 2.92
C ALA A 132 25.80 -11.31 4.11
N LEU A 133 25.11 -12.39 4.50
CA LEU A 133 25.46 -13.21 5.66
C LEU A 133 25.46 -14.73 5.42
N ASP A 134 25.58 -15.16 4.15
CA ASP A 134 25.86 -16.55 3.75
C ASP A 134 27.27 -16.67 3.15
#